data_AF-A0A4Q7NJG3-F1
#
_entry.id   AF-A0A4Q7NJG3-F1
#
_cell.length_a   1.000
_cell.length_b   1.000
_cell.length_c   1.000
_cell.angle_alpha   90.00
_cell.angle_beta   90.00
_cell.angle_gamma   90.00
#
_symmetry.space_group_name_H-M   'P 1'
#
loop_
_entity.id
_entity.type
_entity.pdbx_description
1 polymer ?
#
loop_
_entity_poly.entity_id
_entity_poly.type
_entity_poly.pdbx_seq_one_letter_code
_entity_poly.pdbx_strand_id
1 'polypeptide(L)'
;MPSFPPVQAVVRTIELLQALNRQPVSTLDVLHKQTGIPKPSLIRLLESLASKGLVRHAPQYGAYYLTSLVNTLSSGYHSEPRIVEAARPRLDALTEAIKWPLAIAVFDTDAMVVRYSTIPHSPLSLLHSTINMRLSLVSRAIGRAYLAFCEEDERETILALLRQSKNPEDQPAQDRDAVRQMIAVTRAQGYALRDPAVRPVSGTLAVPVFDGKHVVASFGMTWFASTLTNEQVVERYLGPLQEVSRGISEDLARL
;
A
#
# COMPACT_ATOMS: atom_id res chain seq x y z
N MET A 1 11.71 -22.04 15.49
CA MET A 1 11.10 -21.13 16.49
C MET A 1 12.16 -20.14 16.93
N PRO A 2 11.84 -18.85 17.16
CA PRO A 2 12.82 -17.88 17.60
C PRO A 2 13.39 -18.24 18.98
N SER A 3 14.68 -18.00 19.18
CA SER A 3 15.40 -18.37 20.41
C SER A 3 15.00 -17.51 21.63
N PHE A 4 14.38 -16.35 21.43
CA PHE A 4 13.98 -15.43 22.49
C PHE A 4 12.63 -14.78 22.19
N PRO A 5 11.86 -14.39 23.24
CA PRO A 5 10.67 -13.58 23.06
C PRO A 5 11.05 -12.20 22.48
N PRO A 6 10.18 -11.57 21.66
CA PRO A 6 10.43 -10.23 21.13
C PRO A 6 10.61 -9.18 22.24
N VAL A 7 11.61 -8.31 22.06
CA VAL A 7 11.84 -7.17 22.96
C VAL A 7 10.70 -6.16 22.80
N GLN A 8 9.77 -6.16 23.75
CA GLN A 8 8.51 -5.42 23.66
C GLN A 8 8.68 -3.91 23.46
N ALA A 9 9.72 -3.32 24.07
CA ALA A 9 10.02 -1.90 23.87
C ALA A 9 10.37 -1.59 22.39
N VAL A 10 11.10 -2.47 21.71
CA VAL A 10 11.47 -2.30 20.30
C VAL A 10 10.23 -2.43 19.41
N VAL A 11 9.42 -3.48 19.63
CA VAL A 11 8.17 -3.72 18.89
C VAL A 11 7.26 -2.50 18.96
N ARG A 12 6.98 -2.01 20.18
CA ARG A 12 6.13 -0.83 20.40
C ARG A 12 6.72 0.46 19.80
N THR A 13 8.05 0.60 19.80
CA THR A 13 8.71 1.75 19.17
C THR A 13 8.49 1.75 17.66
N ILE A 14 8.62 0.58 17.02
CA ILE A 14 8.39 0.41 15.58
C ILE A 14 6.91 0.66 15.25
N GLU A 15 5.98 0.08 16.02
CA GLU A 15 4.54 0.31 15.84
C GLU A 15 4.17 1.79 15.96
N LEU A 16 4.75 2.50 16.93
CA LEU A 16 4.55 3.94 17.11
C LEU A 16 5.10 4.76 15.92
N LEU A 17 6.32 4.46 15.45
CA LEU A 17 6.89 5.11 14.27
C LEU A 17 6.02 4.87 13.03
N GLN A 18 5.50 3.66 12.85
CA GLN A 18 4.59 3.33 11.76
C GLN A 18 3.26 4.08 11.88
N ALA A 19 2.71 4.23 13.08
CA ALA A 19 1.49 5.01 13.32
C ALA A 19 1.69 6.49 12.98
N LEU A 20 2.79 7.08 13.46
CA LEU A 20 3.16 8.47 13.15
C LEU A 20 3.35 8.72 11.64
N ASN A 21 3.84 7.74 10.88
CA ASN A 21 4.01 7.86 9.42
C ASN A 21 2.69 7.97 8.64
N ARG A 22 1.56 7.62 9.24
CA ARG A 22 0.26 7.60 8.54
C ARG A 22 -0.41 8.97 8.47
N GLN A 23 0.05 9.94 9.26
CA GLN A 23 -0.56 11.27 9.37
C GLN A 23 0.53 12.35 9.48
N PRO A 24 0.29 13.58 8.98
CA PRO A 24 1.24 14.68 9.15
C PRO A 24 1.53 15.02 10.61
N VAL A 25 0.50 14.92 11.46
CA VAL A 25 0.56 15.16 12.91
C VAL A 25 -0.35 14.14 13.60
N SER A 26 -0.05 13.77 14.85
CA SER A 26 -0.89 12.86 15.64
C SER A 26 -0.92 13.25 17.11
N THR A 27 -2.11 13.25 17.71
CA THR A 27 -2.28 13.42 19.17
C THR A 27 -2.10 12.09 19.89
N LEU A 28 -1.87 12.13 21.20
CA LEU A 28 -1.76 10.91 22.03
C LEU A 28 -3.01 10.02 21.94
N ASP A 29 -4.20 10.62 21.82
CA ASP A 29 -5.45 9.87 21.66
C ASP A 29 -5.53 9.10 20.35
N VAL A 30 -5.10 9.72 19.25
CA VAL A 30 -5.04 9.05 17.94
C VAL A 30 -4.04 7.90 17.98
N LEU A 31 -2.84 8.14 18.52
CA LEU A 31 -1.79 7.13 18.62
C LEU A 31 -2.22 5.96 19.51
N HIS A 32 -2.90 6.22 20.62
CA HIS A 32 -3.45 5.18 21.48
C HIS A 32 -4.49 4.32 20.75
N LYS A 33 -5.43 4.94 20.05
CA LYS A 33 -6.45 4.22 19.26
C LYS A 33 -5.83 3.38 18.14
N GLN A 34 -4.74 3.84 17.52
CA GLN A 34 -4.10 3.14 16.40
C GLN A 34 -3.17 2.00 16.82
N THR A 35 -2.52 2.12 17.99
CA THR A 35 -1.48 1.19 18.42
C THR A 35 -1.92 0.30 19.60
N GLY A 36 -2.95 0.69 20.34
CA GLY A 36 -3.32 0.05 21.62
C GLY A 36 -2.32 0.32 22.75
N ILE A 37 -1.25 1.09 22.54
CA ILE A 37 -0.22 1.37 23.55
C ILE A 37 -0.77 2.36 24.57
N PRO A 38 -0.65 2.11 25.90
CA PRO A 38 -1.10 3.06 26.93
C PRO A 38 -0.42 4.42 26.83
N LYS A 39 -1.17 5.51 27.05
CA LYS A 39 -0.67 6.90 26.93
C LYS A 39 0.64 7.18 27.69
N PRO A 40 0.86 6.71 28.94
CA PRO A 40 2.14 6.90 29.62
C PRO A 40 3.32 6.23 28.91
N SER A 41 3.08 5.08 28.27
CA SER A 41 4.11 4.40 27.46
C SER A 41 4.37 5.15 26.16
N LEU A 42 3.32 5.65 25.50
CA LEU A 42 3.46 6.48 24.30
C LEU A 42 4.34 7.72 24.57
N ILE A 43 4.10 8.43 25.67
CA ILE A 43 4.90 9.61 26.04
C ILE A 43 6.38 9.25 26.15
N ARG A 44 6.72 8.19 26.90
CA ARG A 44 8.12 7.75 27.06
C ARG A 44 8.78 7.36 25.74
N LEU A 45 8.04 6.69 24.85
CA LEU A 45 8.53 6.32 23.52
C LEU A 45 8.72 7.56 22.63
N LEU A 46 7.78 8.51 22.65
CA LEU A 46 7.86 9.76 21.91
C LEU A 46 9.03 10.62 22.39
N GLU A 47 9.27 10.71 23.71
CA GLU A 47 10.43 11.39 24.29
C GLU A 47 11.74 10.72 23.86
N SER A 48 11.78 9.39 23.83
CA SER A 48 12.94 8.63 23.35
C SER A 48 13.22 8.91 21.87
N LEU A 49 12.19 8.89 21.02
CA LEU A 49 12.30 9.23 19.60
C LEU A 49 12.67 10.70 19.37
N ALA A 50 12.15 11.61 20.19
CA ALA A 50 12.49 13.03 20.15
C ALA A 50 13.94 13.29 20.56
N SER A 51 14.47 12.53 21.54
CA SER A 51 15.90 12.58 21.90
C SER A 51 16.83 12.18 20.75
N LYS A 52 16.32 11.36 19.82
CA LYS A 52 17.02 10.98 18.58
C LYS A 52 16.71 11.92 17.40
N GLY A 53 15.92 12.97 17.62
CA GLY A 53 15.54 13.92 16.59
C GLY A 53 14.53 13.39 15.57
N LEU A 54 14.02 12.16 15.72
CA LEU A 54 13.08 11.53 14.79
C LEU A 54 11.65 12.08 14.92
N VAL A 55 11.29 12.55 16.11
CA VAL A 55 9.96 13.08 16.44
C VAL A 55 10.10 14.48 17.03
N ARG A 56 9.13 15.35 16.76
CA ARG A 56 8.96 16.64 17.45
C ARG A 56 7.55 16.77 18.00
N HIS A 57 7.44 17.49 19.11
CA HIS A 57 6.17 17.91 19.68
C HIS A 57 5.80 19.29 19.14
N ALA A 58 4.54 19.47 18.75
CA ALA A 58 3.93 20.75 18.39
C ALA A 58 3.03 21.19 19.56
N PRO A 59 3.54 22.00 20.51
CA PRO A 59 2.85 22.29 21.77
C PRO A 59 1.51 22.99 21.55
N GLN A 60 1.44 23.85 20.53
CA GLN A 60 0.23 24.59 20.16
C GLN A 60 -0.95 23.70 19.74
N TYR A 61 -0.70 22.43 19.39
CA TYR A 61 -1.73 21.47 18.95
C TYR A 61 -1.77 20.20 19.81
N GLY A 62 -0.93 20.09 20.85
CA GLY A 62 -0.81 18.87 21.66
C GLY A 62 -0.50 17.62 20.83
N ALA A 63 0.25 17.78 19.74
CA ALA A 63 0.46 16.77 18.71
C ALA A 63 1.94 16.51 18.45
N TYR A 64 2.22 15.36 17.85
CA TYR A 64 3.56 14.91 17.50
C TYR A 64 3.66 14.70 16.00
N TYR A 65 4.85 14.93 15.43
CA TYR A 65 5.12 14.70 14.02
C TYR A 65 6.54 14.17 13.81
N LEU A 66 6.74 13.44 12.71
CA LEU A 66 8.06 12.95 12.31
C LEU A 66 8.87 14.08 11.69
N THR A 67 10.17 14.06 11.94
CA THR A 67 11.11 14.93 11.21
C THR A 67 11.65 14.20 9.97
N SER A 68 12.31 14.94 9.08
CA SER A 68 13.00 14.36 7.93
C SER A 68 14.09 13.35 8.30
N LEU A 69 14.56 13.34 9.55
CA LEU A 69 15.58 12.41 10.03
C LEU A 69 15.09 10.96 9.97
N VAL A 70 13.78 10.71 9.96
CA VAL A 70 13.21 9.38 9.77
C VAL A 70 13.67 8.71 8.45
N ASN A 71 14.00 9.50 7.42
CA ASN A 71 14.50 8.99 6.14
C ASN A 71 15.85 8.27 6.29
N THR A 72 16.63 8.58 7.33
CA THR A 72 17.91 7.92 7.60
C THR A 72 17.75 6.46 8.03
N LEU A 73 16.57 6.08 8.52
CA LEU A 73 16.27 4.69 8.89
C LEU A 73 16.20 3.76 7.67
N SER A 74 15.95 4.31 6.48
CA SER A 74 15.90 3.57 5.21
C SER A 74 17.04 3.92 4.25
N SER A 75 17.90 4.91 4.56
CA SER A 75 18.88 5.44 3.59
C SER A 75 19.97 4.45 3.21
N GLY A 76 20.23 3.41 4.01
CA GLY A 76 21.15 2.31 3.67
C GLY A 76 20.45 1.10 3.04
N TYR A 77 19.13 1.06 3.06
CA TYR A 77 18.32 -0.05 2.55
C TYR A 77 17.98 0.21 1.07
N HIS A 78 18.85 -0.27 0.19
CA HIS A 78 18.73 -0.13 -1.26
C HIS A 78 17.97 -1.31 -1.87
N SER A 79 16.78 -1.60 -1.33
CA SER A 79 15.84 -2.52 -1.99
C SER A 79 14.78 -1.76 -2.76
N GLU A 80 15.10 -0.62 -3.40
CA GLU A 80 14.19 -0.16 -4.45
C GLU A 80 14.18 -1.26 -5.50
N PRO A 81 13.09 -2.05 -5.58
CA PRO A 81 13.08 -3.19 -6.47
C PRO A 81 13.16 -2.58 -7.87
N ARG A 82 13.95 -3.12 -8.81
CA ARG A 82 14.13 -2.59 -10.19
C ARG A 82 12.80 -2.10 -10.83
N ILE A 83 11.68 -2.69 -10.43
CA ILE A 83 10.32 -2.26 -10.79
C ILE A 83 9.97 -0.82 -10.37
N VAL A 84 10.39 -0.32 -9.20
CA VAL A 84 10.14 1.07 -8.78
C VAL A 84 10.96 2.05 -9.60
N GLU A 85 12.21 1.71 -9.91
CA GLU A 85 13.07 2.50 -10.79
C GLU A 85 12.45 2.62 -12.18
N ALA A 86 11.99 1.51 -12.77
CA ALA A 86 11.26 1.49 -14.02
C ALA A 86 9.90 2.22 -13.95
N ALA A 87 9.19 2.13 -12.82
CA ALA A 87 7.83 2.67 -12.69
C ALA A 87 7.77 4.17 -12.45
N ARG A 88 8.69 4.72 -11.64
CA ARG A 88 8.60 6.09 -11.13
C ARG A 88 8.40 7.14 -12.23
N PRO A 89 9.22 7.22 -13.30
CA PRO A 89 9.06 8.26 -14.31
C PRO A 89 7.71 8.20 -15.03
N ARG A 90 7.19 6.99 -15.27
CA ARG A 90 5.92 6.78 -15.97
C ARG A 90 4.72 7.12 -15.11
N LEU A 91 4.77 6.75 -13.83
CA LEU A 91 3.71 7.08 -12.87
C LEU A 91 3.66 8.58 -12.61
N ASP A 92 4.81 9.24 -12.47
CA ASP A 92 4.88 10.70 -12.34
C ASP A 92 4.25 11.40 -13.54
N ALA A 93 4.65 11.03 -14.76
CA ALA A 93 4.12 11.61 -16.00
C ALA A 93 2.60 11.37 -16.14
N LEU A 94 2.12 10.16 -15.81
CA LEU A 94 0.69 9.87 -15.89
C LEU A 94 -0.09 10.65 -14.83
N THR A 95 0.39 10.75 -13.59
CA THR A 95 -0.24 11.58 -12.55
C THR A 95 -0.25 13.05 -12.94
N GLU A 96 0.79 13.56 -13.59
CA GLU A 96 0.77 14.93 -14.12
C GLU A 96 -0.33 15.13 -15.16
N ALA A 97 -0.59 14.14 -16.03
CA ALA A 97 -1.64 14.20 -17.03
C ALA A 97 -3.06 14.07 -16.45
N ILE A 98 -3.28 13.10 -15.55
CA ILE A 98 -4.64 12.76 -15.07
C ILE A 98 -4.99 13.37 -13.71
N LYS A 99 -4.02 13.94 -13.01
CA LYS A 99 -4.09 14.55 -11.66
C LYS A 99 -4.49 13.62 -10.51
N TRP A 100 -4.96 12.41 -10.79
CA TRP A 100 -5.24 11.38 -9.79
C TRP A 100 -3.95 10.70 -9.28
N PRO A 101 -3.89 10.36 -7.99
CA PRO A 101 -2.75 9.67 -7.41
C PRO A 101 -2.69 8.21 -7.88
N LEU A 102 -1.47 7.77 -8.16
CA LEU A 102 -1.09 6.41 -8.52
C LEU A 102 -0.21 5.84 -7.41
N ALA A 103 -0.31 4.54 -7.18
CA ALA A 103 0.59 3.83 -6.29
C ALA A 103 0.94 2.46 -6.88
N ILE A 104 2.22 2.10 -6.83
CA ILE A 104 2.72 0.78 -7.21
C ILE A 104 3.13 0.00 -5.97
N ALA A 105 2.75 -1.27 -5.94
CA ALA A 105 3.05 -2.18 -4.86
C ALA A 105 3.70 -3.46 -5.39
N VAL A 106 4.50 -4.06 -4.51
CA VAL A 106 5.19 -5.33 -4.75
C VAL A 106 4.73 -6.33 -3.71
N PHE A 107 4.58 -7.59 -4.10
CA PHE A 107 4.21 -8.66 -3.19
C PHE A 107 5.28 -8.86 -2.11
N ASP A 108 4.83 -9.01 -0.88
CA ASP A 108 5.68 -9.28 0.28
C ASP A 108 4.90 -10.17 1.26
N THR A 109 5.16 -11.47 1.13
CA THR A 109 4.70 -12.56 2.01
C THR A 109 3.18 -12.80 2.00
N ASP A 110 2.39 -11.85 2.46
CA ASP A 110 0.93 -11.97 2.62
C ASP A 110 0.17 -10.73 2.11
N ALA A 111 0.88 -9.73 1.57
CA ALA A 111 0.27 -8.49 1.12
C ALA A 111 1.00 -7.87 -0.06
N MET A 112 0.31 -7.01 -0.81
CA MET A 112 0.95 -6.07 -1.71
C MET A 112 1.40 -4.85 -0.92
N VAL A 113 2.68 -4.53 -0.92
CA VAL A 113 3.21 -3.40 -0.17
C VAL A 113 3.59 -2.27 -1.10
N VAL A 114 2.97 -1.12 -0.89
CA VAL A 114 3.22 0.07 -1.71
C VAL A 114 4.68 0.50 -1.55
N ARG A 115 5.43 0.52 -2.66
CA ARG A 115 6.83 0.94 -2.68
C ARG A 115 7.02 2.35 -3.22
N TYR A 116 6.08 2.80 -4.05
CA TYR A 116 6.10 4.16 -4.59
C TYR A 116 4.67 4.69 -4.81
N SER A 117 4.49 6.00 -4.64
CA SER A 117 3.20 6.67 -4.66
C SER A 117 3.35 8.12 -5.12
N THR A 118 2.50 8.56 -6.04
CA THR A 118 2.49 9.93 -6.57
C THR A 118 1.59 10.87 -5.77
N ILE A 119 1.10 10.44 -4.60
CA ILE A 119 0.28 11.27 -3.69
C ILE A 119 0.85 12.68 -3.46
N PRO A 120 2.16 12.86 -3.19
CA PRO A 120 2.75 14.18 -3.00
C PRO A 120 2.66 15.11 -4.23
N HIS A 121 2.49 14.53 -5.42
CA HIS A 121 2.44 15.23 -6.71
C HIS A 121 1.00 15.41 -7.24
N SER A 122 0.03 14.75 -6.61
CA SER A 122 -1.37 14.77 -7.03
C SER A 122 -2.18 15.77 -6.18
N PRO A 123 -2.88 16.75 -6.79
CA PRO A 123 -3.78 17.64 -6.06
C PRO A 123 -5.08 16.95 -5.64
N LEU A 124 -5.37 15.75 -6.16
CA LEU A 124 -6.60 14.99 -5.89
C LEU A 124 -6.38 13.84 -4.89
N SER A 125 -5.35 13.97 -4.06
CA SER A 125 -4.97 12.95 -3.08
C SER A 125 -5.87 12.96 -1.84
N LEU A 126 -6.40 11.79 -1.51
CA LEU A 126 -7.21 11.55 -0.31
C LEU A 126 -6.40 11.40 0.98
N LEU A 127 -5.20 10.85 0.83
CA LEU A 127 -4.30 10.51 1.92
C LEU A 127 -3.03 11.34 1.77
N HIS A 128 -2.28 11.47 2.87
CA HIS A 128 -1.00 12.17 2.86
C HIS A 128 0.15 11.29 2.34
N SER A 129 0.05 9.97 2.51
CA SER A 129 0.99 8.99 1.97
C SER A 129 0.37 7.59 1.99
N THR A 130 0.83 6.73 1.08
CA THR A 130 0.53 5.30 1.07
C THR A 130 1.78 4.42 1.11
N ILE A 131 2.98 5.01 1.19
CA ILE A 131 4.25 4.28 1.18
C ILE A 131 4.28 3.27 2.33
N ASN A 132 4.73 2.05 2.04
CA ASN A 132 4.76 0.89 2.95
C ASN A 132 3.41 0.43 3.49
N MET A 133 2.28 0.95 2.99
CA MET A 133 0.98 0.36 3.29
C MET A 133 0.92 -1.07 2.75
N ARG A 134 0.52 -2.00 3.62
CA ARG A 134 0.22 -3.39 3.26
C ARG A 134 -1.23 -3.46 2.77
N LEU A 135 -1.44 -3.98 1.57
CA LEU A 135 -2.72 -4.05 0.90
C LEU A 135 -3.12 -5.53 0.75
N SER A 136 -4.30 -5.88 1.26
CA SER A 136 -4.85 -7.23 1.14
C SER A 136 -4.97 -7.67 -0.33
N LEU A 137 -4.59 -8.92 -0.60
CA LEU A 137 -4.62 -9.55 -1.92
C LEU A 137 -6.04 -9.92 -2.39
N VAL A 138 -7.01 -9.98 -1.48
CA VAL A 138 -8.40 -10.38 -1.80
C VAL A 138 -9.41 -9.23 -1.76
N SER A 139 -9.10 -8.09 -1.12
CA SER A 139 -10.04 -6.97 -1.00
C SER A 139 -9.59 -5.67 -1.66
N ARG A 140 -8.27 -5.40 -1.76
CA ARG A 140 -7.74 -4.19 -2.39
C ARG A 140 -7.51 -4.43 -3.88
N ALA A 141 -7.82 -3.45 -4.73
CA ALA A 141 -7.70 -3.58 -6.19
C ALA A 141 -6.29 -4.00 -6.63
N ILE A 142 -5.25 -3.32 -6.11
CA ILE A 142 -3.84 -3.65 -6.37
C ILE A 142 -3.54 -5.11 -5.99
N GLY A 143 -4.03 -5.55 -4.82
CA GLY A 143 -3.90 -6.94 -4.37
C GLY A 143 -4.58 -7.95 -5.30
N ARG A 144 -5.83 -7.69 -5.67
CA ARG A 144 -6.61 -8.54 -6.59
C ARG A 144 -5.95 -8.65 -7.96
N ALA A 145 -5.43 -7.54 -8.48
CA ALA A 145 -4.70 -7.51 -9.75
C ALA A 145 -3.44 -8.39 -9.70
N TYR A 146 -2.72 -8.45 -8.57
CA TYR A 146 -1.59 -9.36 -8.42
C TYR A 146 -2.06 -10.82 -8.31
N LEU A 147 -2.98 -11.10 -7.39
CA LEU A 147 -3.45 -12.45 -7.09
C LEU A 147 -4.05 -13.16 -8.31
N ALA A 148 -4.71 -12.43 -9.19
CA ALA A 148 -5.29 -12.96 -10.41
C ALA A 148 -4.24 -13.45 -11.42
N PHE A 149 -3.04 -12.88 -11.44
CA PHE A 149 -2.02 -13.16 -12.46
C PHE A 149 -0.77 -13.87 -11.93
N CYS A 150 -0.62 -14.00 -10.60
CA CYS A 150 0.45 -14.81 -10.00
C CYS A 150 0.32 -16.29 -10.35
N GLU A 151 1.40 -17.04 -10.13
CA GLU A 151 1.43 -18.47 -10.42
C GLU A 151 0.46 -19.24 -9.52
N GLU A 152 0.02 -20.43 -9.96
CA GLU A 152 -0.98 -21.19 -9.22
C GLU A 152 -0.48 -21.61 -7.83
N ASP A 153 0.77 -22.07 -7.75
CA ASP A 153 1.39 -22.52 -6.50
C ASP A 153 1.60 -21.35 -5.51
N GLU A 154 2.00 -20.19 -6.04
CA GLU A 154 2.10 -18.95 -5.26
C GLU A 154 0.73 -18.51 -4.76
N ARG A 155 -0.29 -18.53 -5.62
CA ARG A 155 -1.66 -18.18 -5.28
C ARG A 155 -2.21 -19.05 -4.15
N GLU A 156 -2.07 -20.37 -4.25
CA GLU A 156 -2.59 -21.28 -3.21
C GLU A 156 -1.86 -21.06 -1.88
N THR A 157 -0.55 -20.79 -1.90
CA THR A 157 0.23 -20.44 -0.71
C THR A 157 -0.27 -19.14 -0.08
N ILE A 158 -0.45 -18.08 -0.88
CA ILE A 158 -1.02 -16.80 -0.45
C ILE A 158 -2.39 -17.03 0.19
N LEU A 159 -3.30 -17.73 -0.49
CA LEU A 159 -4.65 -17.94 0.00
C LEU A 159 -4.68 -18.75 1.31
N ALA A 160 -3.77 -19.71 1.47
CA ALA A 160 -3.63 -20.45 2.72
C ALA A 160 -3.21 -19.55 3.89
N LEU A 161 -2.29 -18.60 3.65
CA LEU A 161 -1.87 -17.61 4.65
C LEU A 161 -3.00 -16.64 5.00
N LEU A 162 -3.69 -16.09 3.99
CA LEU A 162 -4.77 -15.13 4.18
C LEU A 162 -5.96 -15.71 4.96
N ARG A 163 -6.28 -16.99 4.75
CA ARG A 163 -7.33 -17.69 5.53
C ARG A 163 -7.00 -17.79 7.03
N GLN A 164 -5.74 -17.68 7.42
CA GLN A 164 -5.29 -17.68 8.81
C GLN A 164 -5.09 -16.26 9.37
N SER A 165 -5.19 -15.24 8.51
CA SER A 165 -5.02 -13.83 8.89
C SER A 165 -6.12 -13.37 9.84
N LYS A 166 -5.74 -12.54 10.82
CA LYS A 166 -6.68 -11.86 11.72
C LYS A 166 -7.12 -10.49 11.18
N ASN A 167 -6.57 -10.06 10.04
CA ASN A 167 -6.95 -8.80 9.41
C ASN A 167 -8.34 -8.95 8.77
N PRO A 168 -9.32 -8.11 9.14
CA PRO A 168 -10.67 -8.16 8.55
C PRO A 168 -10.67 -8.03 7.03
N GLU A 169 -9.70 -7.32 6.44
CA GLU A 169 -9.60 -7.17 4.99
C GLU A 169 -9.27 -8.47 4.23
N ASP A 170 -8.80 -9.50 4.94
CA ASP A 170 -8.45 -10.81 4.40
C ASP A 170 -9.57 -11.84 4.58
N GLN A 171 -10.63 -11.52 5.34
CA GLN A 171 -11.79 -12.40 5.52
C GLN A 171 -12.39 -12.93 4.20
N PRO A 172 -12.45 -12.16 3.10
CA PRO A 172 -12.93 -12.70 1.82
C PRO A 172 -12.15 -13.92 1.31
N ALA A 173 -10.93 -14.18 1.79
CA ALA A 173 -10.15 -15.37 1.42
C ALA A 173 -10.77 -16.70 1.92
N GLN A 174 -11.71 -16.64 2.89
CA GLN A 174 -12.46 -17.79 3.40
C GLN A 174 -13.45 -18.33 2.36
N ASP A 175 -14.01 -17.46 1.51
CA ASP A 175 -14.96 -17.85 0.46
C ASP A 175 -14.23 -18.25 -0.82
N ARG A 176 -14.05 -19.55 -1.01
CA ARG A 176 -13.28 -20.10 -2.14
C ARG A 176 -13.93 -19.80 -3.49
N ASP A 177 -15.25 -19.81 -3.56
CA ASP A 177 -15.98 -19.60 -4.82
C ASP A 177 -15.95 -18.13 -5.21
N ALA A 178 -16.16 -17.22 -4.24
CA ALA A 178 -16.03 -15.79 -4.48
C ALA A 178 -14.61 -15.41 -4.91
N VAL A 179 -13.57 -15.98 -4.28
CA VAL A 179 -12.17 -15.76 -4.69
C VAL A 179 -11.92 -16.26 -6.11
N ARG A 180 -12.39 -17.47 -6.45
CA ARG A 180 -12.21 -18.06 -7.78
C ARG A 180 -12.92 -17.22 -8.85
N GLN A 181 -14.13 -16.73 -8.56
CA GLN A 181 -14.86 -15.83 -9.45
C GLN A 181 -14.14 -14.48 -9.61
N MET A 182 -13.65 -13.89 -8.52
CA MET A 182 -12.90 -12.63 -8.55
C MET A 182 -11.65 -12.75 -9.43
N ILE A 183 -10.90 -13.85 -9.32
CA ILE A 183 -9.73 -14.12 -10.17
C ILE A 183 -10.14 -14.24 -11.64
N ALA A 184 -11.19 -15.03 -11.94
CA ALA A 184 -11.64 -15.24 -13.31
C ALA A 184 -12.08 -13.92 -13.99
N VAL A 185 -12.85 -13.09 -13.28
CA VAL A 185 -13.29 -11.78 -13.76
C VAL A 185 -12.08 -10.86 -13.99
N THR A 186 -11.17 -10.79 -13.02
CA THR A 186 -9.96 -9.95 -13.10
C THR A 186 -9.09 -10.34 -14.29
N ARG A 187 -8.91 -11.65 -14.54
CA ARG A 187 -8.19 -12.18 -15.71
C ARG A 187 -8.87 -11.80 -17.02
N ALA A 188 -10.19 -11.97 -17.11
CA ALA A 188 -10.94 -11.71 -18.33
C ALA A 188 -10.93 -10.24 -18.74
N GLN A 189 -10.99 -9.31 -17.77
CA GLN A 189 -11.03 -7.88 -18.04
C GLN A 189 -9.64 -7.21 -18.04
N GLY A 190 -8.60 -7.85 -17.50
CA GLY A 190 -7.24 -7.33 -17.47
C GLY A 190 -6.98 -6.22 -16.44
N TYR A 191 -7.91 -6.01 -15.51
CA TYR A 191 -7.80 -5.05 -14.40
C TYR A 191 -8.57 -5.53 -13.18
N ALA A 192 -8.32 -4.92 -12.04
CA ALA A 192 -9.09 -5.16 -10.82
C ALA A 192 -9.66 -3.86 -10.24
N LEU A 193 -10.81 -4.00 -9.62
CA LEU A 193 -11.42 -2.99 -8.76
C LEU A 193 -11.40 -3.47 -7.31
N ARG A 194 -11.63 -2.55 -6.37
CA ARG A 194 -11.80 -2.89 -4.95
C ARG A 194 -12.99 -3.84 -4.74
N ASP A 195 -12.98 -4.53 -3.61
CA ASP A 195 -14.14 -5.30 -3.17
C ASP A 195 -15.40 -4.44 -3.09
N PRO A 196 -16.47 -4.77 -3.83
CA PRO A 196 -17.74 -4.04 -3.73
C PRO A 196 -18.41 -4.20 -2.36
N ALA A 197 -18.08 -5.23 -1.59
CA ALA A 197 -18.59 -5.41 -0.23
C ALA A 197 -18.00 -4.39 0.76
N VAL A 198 -16.81 -3.85 0.44
CA VAL A 198 -16.25 -2.73 1.16
C VAL A 198 -16.92 -1.47 0.59
N ARG A 199 -17.47 -0.60 1.44
CA ARG A 199 -17.99 0.72 1.04
C ARG A 199 -16.92 1.79 1.31
N PRO A 200 -15.88 1.92 0.48
CA PRO A 200 -14.84 2.90 0.72
C PRO A 200 -15.33 4.29 0.32
N VAL A 201 -14.74 5.30 0.95
CA VAL A 201 -14.79 6.68 0.47
C VAL A 201 -14.04 6.87 -0.86
N SER A 202 -13.33 5.84 -1.33
CA SER A 202 -12.48 5.87 -2.53
C SER A 202 -12.51 4.60 -3.37
N GLY A 203 -12.52 4.78 -4.69
CA GLY A 203 -12.32 3.69 -5.64
C GLY A 203 -10.84 3.47 -5.96
N THR A 204 -10.51 2.29 -6.46
CA THR A 204 -9.18 2.01 -7.02
C THR A 204 -9.30 1.09 -8.23
N LEU A 205 -8.62 1.46 -9.32
CA LEU A 205 -8.53 0.71 -10.57
C LEU A 205 -7.07 0.32 -10.71
N ALA A 206 -6.81 -0.98 -10.72
CA ALA A 206 -5.46 -1.51 -10.71
C ALA A 206 -5.20 -2.43 -11.89
N VAL A 207 -3.96 -2.42 -12.37
CA VAL A 207 -3.46 -3.28 -13.44
C VAL A 207 -2.21 -4.04 -12.97
N PRO A 208 -2.01 -5.29 -13.41
CA PRO A 208 -0.77 -6.02 -13.15
C PRO A 208 0.39 -5.43 -13.95
N VAL A 209 1.62 -5.65 -13.49
CA VAL A 209 2.88 -5.37 -14.21
C VAL A 209 3.67 -6.66 -14.29
N PHE A 210 4.16 -6.98 -15.49
CA PHE A 210 4.81 -8.26 -15.78
C PHE A 210 6.30 -8.10 -16.03
N ASP A 211 7.07 -9.11 -15.64
CA ASP A 211 8.41 -9.38 -16.14
C ASP A 211 8.35 -10.73 -16.89
N GLY A 212 8.38 -10.66 -18.22
CA GLY A 212 8.06 -11.80 -19.07
C GLY A 212 6.64 -12.34 -18.81
N LYS A 213 6.54 -13.56 -18.27
CA LYS A 213 5.26 -14.21 -17.93
C LYS A 213 4.85 -14.04 -16.47
N HIS A 214 5.73 -13.55 -15.62
CA HIS A 214 5.50 -13.47 -14.18
C HIS A 214 4.99 -12.07 -13.83
N VAL A 215 3.92 -11.99 -13.04
CA VAL A 215 3.53 -10.70 -12.45
C VAL A 215 4.50 -10.38 -11.32
N VAL A 216 5.10 -9.20 -11.37
CA VAL A 216 6.12 -8.76 -10.39
C VAL A 216 5.63 -7.62 -9.51
N ALA A 217 4.59 -6.92 -9.96
CA ALA A 217 3.95 -5.85 -9.24
C ALA A 217 2.53 -5.61 -9.76
N SER A 218 1.82 -4.71 -9.08
CA SER A 218 0.62 -4.09 -9.62
C SER A 218 0.56 -2.65 -9.15
N PHE A 219 -0.05 -1.79 -9.96
CA PHE A 219 -0.27 -0.40 -9.58
C PHE A 219 -1.69 0.00 -9.90
N GLY A 220 -2.15 1.09 -9.28
CA GLY A 220 -3.50 1.57 -9.51
C GLY A 220 -3.72 3.03 -9.21
N MET A 221 -4.75 3.56 -9.85
CA MET A 221 -5.27 4.91 -9.68
C MET A 221 -6.33 4.92 -8.59
N THR A 222 -6.25 5.86 -7.65
CA THR A 222 -7.25 6.06 -6.60
C THR A 222 -8.05 7.34 -6.85
N TRP A 223 -9.37 7.29 -6.65
CA TRP A 223 -10.25 8.45 -6.79
C TRP A 223 -11.29 8.50 -5.68
N PHE A 224 -11.97 9.64 -5.51
CA PHE A 224 -13.10 9.77 -4.60
C PHE A 224 -14.33 9.07 -5.20
N ALA A 225 -14.93 8.13 -4.48
CA ALA A 225 -16.10 7.39 -4.97
C ALA A 225 -17.32 8.30 -5.22
N SER A 226 -17.33 9.51 -4.66
CA SER A 226 -18.36 10.53 -4.90
C SER A 226 -18.21 11.28 -6.23
N THR A 227 -17.05 11.19 -6.90
CA THR A 227 -16.74 11.99 -8.09
C THR A 227 -16.85 11.20 -9.39
N LEU A 228 -16.49 9.91 -9.38
CA LEU A 228 -16.51 9.05 -10.57
C LEU A 228 -17.00 7.66 -10.22
N THR A 229 -17.82 7.08 -11.10
CA THR A 229 -18.22 5.66 -10.99
C THR A 229 -17.12 4.74 -11.51
N ASN A 230 -17.19 3.45 -11.18
CA ASN A 230 -16.23 2.46 -11.67
C ASN A 230 -16.20 2.40 -13.20
N GLU A 231 -17.37 2.47 -13.84
CA GLU A 231 -17.54 2.39 -15.29
C GLU A 231 -16.86 3.58 -15.98
N GLN A 232 -17.10 4.80 -15.49
CA GLN A 232 -16.46 6.01 -16.00
C GLN A 232 -14.93 5.96 -15.85
N VAL A 233 -14.45 5.41 -14.73
CA VAL A 233 -13.01 5.28 -14.50
C VAL A 233 -12.39 4.26 -15.46
N VAL A 234 -13.03 3.11 -15.64
CA VAL A 234 -12.56 2.07 -16.57
C VAL A 234 -12.52 2.61 -17.99
N GLU A 235 -13.60 3.24 -18.45
CA GLU A 235 -13.70 3.81 -19.80
C GLU A 235 -12.59 4.84 -20.07
N ARG A 236 -12.33 5.74 -19.11
CA ARG A 236 -11.40 6.85 -19.33
C ARG A 236 -9.93 6.51 -19.05
N TYR A 237 -9.65 5.66 -18.06
CA TYR A 237 -8.30 5.52 -17.52
C TYR A 237 -7.69 4.12 -17.65
N LEU A 238 -8.47 3.09 -18.04
CA LEU A 238 -7.90 1.75 -18.21
C LEU A 238 -6.82 1.72 -19.29
N GLY A 239 -7.08 2.32 -20.46
CA GLY A 239 -6.13 2.38 -21.58
C GLY A 239 -4.78 3.00 -21.18
N PRO A 240 -4.77 4.23 -20.62
CA PRO A 240 -3.55 4.86 -20.11
C PRO A 240 -2.81 4.03 -19.04
N LEU A 241 -3.53 3.38 -18.11
CA LEU A 241 -2.91 2.53 -17.10
C LEU A 241 -2.27 1.28 -17.73
N GLN A 242 -2.91 0.65 -18.71
CA GLN A 242 -2.35 -0.50 -19.41
C GLN A 242 -1.13 -0.12 -20.26
N GLU A 243 -1.13 1.06 -20.87
CA GLU A 243 0.03 1.58 -21.60
C GLU A 243 1.22 1.80 -20.67
N VAL A 244 1.00 2.44 -19.51
CA VAL A 244 2.04 2.58 -18.49
C VAL A 244 2.52 1.20 -18.01
N SER A 245 1.63 0.24 -17.74
CA SER A 245 2.04 -1.12 -17.34
C SER A 245 2.98 -1.79 -18.34
N ARG A 246 2.65 -1.74 -19.65
CA ARG A 246 3.52 -2.28 -20.71
C ARG A 246 4.86 -1.56 -20.72
N GLY A 247 4.86 -0.23 -20.65
CA GLY A 247 6.07 0.56 -20.62
C GLY A 247 6.98 0.25 -19.43
N ILE A 248 6.41 0.03 -18.24
CA ILE A 248 7.19 -0.39 -17.06
C ILE A 248 7.81 -1.76 -17.30
N SER A 249 7.06 -2.68 -17.91
CA SER A 249 7.54 -4.03 -18.25
C SER A 249 8.71 -3.99 -19.25
N GLU A 250 8.66 -3.07 -20.22
CA GLU A 250 9.74 -2.85 -21.19
C GLU A 250 11.00 -2.25 -20.55
N ASP A 251 10.83 -1.29 -19.63
CA ASP A 251 11.96 -0.67 -18.94
C ASP A 251 12.63 -1.67 -17.98
N LEU A 252 11.84 -2.49 -17.29
CA LEU A 252 12.34 -3.60 -16.47
C LEU A 252 13.25 -4.56 -17.24
N ALA A 253 12.88 -4.91 -18.47
CA ALA A 253 13.66 -5.81 -19.32
C ALA A 253 15.00 -5.21 -19.79
N ARG A 254 15.19 -3.88 -19.63
CA ARG A 254 16.42 -3.16 -20.02
C ARG A 254 17.35 -2.86 -18.85
N LEU A 255 16.84 -2.81 -17.63
CA LEU A 255 17.62 -2.70 -16.39
C LEU A 255 18.42 -3.98 -16.11
#